data_AF-V6U7F8-F1
#
_entry.id   AF-V6U7F8-F1
#
_cell.length_a   1.000
_cell.length_b   1.000
_cell.length_c   1.000
_cell.angle_alpha   90.00
_cell.angle_beta   90.00
_cell.angle_gamma   90.00
#
_symmetry.space_group_name_H-M   'P 1'
#
loop_
_entity.id
_entity.type
_entity.pdbx_description
1 polymer ?
#
loop_
_entity_poly.entity_id
_entity_poly.type
_entity_poly.pdbx_seq_one_letter_code
_entity_poly.pdbx_strand_id
1 'polypeptide(L)'
;VDDPAGVSIDSLCRPSSSPQAIAAGCTGSDGAALTDSSTACGMCSGGFFLFMGGCYKVGEAPGSEICTKAEGGRCTACNAGASGKYVIQNGDPGAAPGTECILCSDAAGANGYKGVANCGTCALEGSSTTATCKTCQAGAFLETGSQCTFCGVDCLVCTSATECGTCTAGKYLKADKTCVDAAGCPSGTYADPANGQCKDCATDTSVTDCTECAYDSALKKAVCSSCGSSKPLLMMSVDGSATCVDTSGCTGTHFLSNDNGKCIPCGDASDGTAGNTGVPGCKTCAKSGSNNPTCSACLEGYIKQGDGSVTCDPCGANCATCTQAGDDKCLACKPGYFMKTSGTPGQCFACDDTKNQGVEGCAQCNGGATPTCTKCKPNRKPVGTEGTQVTCEEKTCEDDSACGGTAGACGAIVIGASGEMTYYCSQCADNNQYPIDGLCVDNSKKGNNQCSKGVCTQCADGYFLYMGGAATKSIQSPATSCAKLLKVAYAR
;
A
#
# COMPACT_ATOMS: atom_id res chain seq x y z
N VAL A 1 -28.14 13.06 -16.12
CA VAL A 1 -28.06 14.21 -15.20
C VAL A 1 -26.60 14.39 -14.89
N ASP A 2 -25.96 15.17 -15.75
CA ASP A 2 -24.54 15.47 -15.73
C ASP A 2 -24.32 16.56 -14.69
N ASP A 3 -23.69 16.24 -13.56
CA ASP A 3 -23.34 17.23 -12.54
C ASP A 3 -21.83 17.24 -12.28
N PRO A 4 -21.10 18.24 -12.81
CA PRO A 4 -19.71 18.46 -12.48
C PRO A 4 -19.44 19.80 -11.76
N ALA A 5 -20.44 20.50 -11.19
CA ALA A 5 -20.23 21.82 -10.57
C ALA A 5 -20.47 21.82 -9.04
N GLY A 6 -19.51 22.38 -8.31
CA GLY A 6 -19.51 22.40 -6.85
C GLY A 6 -18.61 23.50 -6.29
N VAL A 7 -18.83 23.84 -5.02
CA VAL A 7 -18.14 24.90 -4.28
C VAL A 7 -17.23 24.31 -3.21
N SER A 8 -16.13 25.00 -2.92
CA SER A 8 -15.17 24.57 -1.89
C SER A 8 -15.64 24.98 -0.51
N ILE A 9 -15.91 24.01 0.37
CA ILE A 9 -16.19 24.22 1.79
C ILE A 9 -15.11 23.47 2.59
N ASP A 10 -14.27 24.20 3.33
CA ASP A 10 -13.13 23.64 4.07
C ASP A 10 -12.22 22.74 3.21
N SER A 11 -11.91 23.20 1.99
CA SER A 11 -11.13 22.48 0.97
C SER A 11 -11.78 21.19 0.45
N LEU A 12 -13.04 20.94 0.76
CA LEU A 12 -13.83 19.84 0.20
C LEU A 12 -14.78 20.39 -0.88
N CYS A 13 -14.77 19.77 -2.06
CA CYS A 13 -15.73 20.10 -3.10
C CYS A 13 -17.11 19.58 -2.66
N ARG A 14 -18.08 20.48 -2.54
CA ARG A 14 -19.45 20.18 -2.14
C ARG A 14 -20.43 20.63 -3.23
N PRO A 15 -21.52 19.90 -3.48
CA PRO A 15 -22.60 20.40 -4.33
C PRO A 15 -23.08 21.77 -3.85
N SER A 16 -23.40 22.67 -4.78
CA SER A 16 -23.81 24.05 -4.46
C SER A 16 -25.08 24.14 -3.62
N SER A 17 -25.96 23.14 -3.72
CA SER A 17 -27.19 22.98 -2.95
C SER A 17 -27.03 22.17 -1.66
N SER A 18 -25.81 21.75 -1.30
CA SER A 18 -25.57 20.91 -0.13
C SER A 18 -25.86 21.63 1.20
N PRO A 19 -26.30 20.90 2.25
CA PRO A 19 -26.45 21.47 3.59
C PRO A 19 -25.18 22.14 4.13
N GLN A 20 -24.00 21.62 3.76
CA GLN A 20 -22.70 22.17 4.14
C GLN A 20 -22.45 23.53 3.48
N ALA A 21 -22.77 23.67 2.19
CA ALA A 21 -22.67 24.95 1.48
C ALA A 21 -23.64 25.99 2.06
N ILE A 22 -24.87 25.57 2.39
CA ILE A 22 -25.88 26.43 3.04
C ILE A 22 -25.42 26.85 4.44
N ALA A 23 -24.92 25.93 5.25
CA ALA A 23 -24.43 26.21 6.60
C ALA A 23 -23.23 27.15 6.61
N ALA A 24 -22.35 27.05 5.60
CA ALA A 24 -21.25 27.98 5.38
C ALA A 24 -21.70 29.35 4.84
N GLY A 25 -22.99 29.50 4.52
CA GLY A 25 -23.55 30.70 3.92
C GLY A 25 -22.94 31.04 2.57
N CYS A 26 -22.57 30.00 1.79
CA CYS A 26 -21.96 30.16 0.48
C CYS A 26 -23.00 30.63 -0.53
N THR A 27 -22.87 31.88 -0.99
CA THR A 27 -23.78 32.51 -1.98
C THR A 27 -22.98 33.17 -3.10
N GLY A 28 -23.67 33.66 -4.13
CA GLY A 28 -23.08 34.54 -5.15
C GLY A 28 -22.53 35.85 -4.55
N SER A 29 -21.74 36.59 -5.33
CA SER A 29 -21.13 37.86 -4.92
C SER A 29 -22.13 39.00 -4.73
N ASP A 30 -23.35 38.83 -5.21
CA ASP A 30 -24.51 39.68 -5.01
C ASP A 30 -25.43 39.18 -3.87
N GLY A 31 -25.06 38.10 -3.19
CA GLY A 31 -25.87 37.43 -2.19
C GLY A 31 -26.94 36.50 -2.77
N ALA A 32 -26.99 36.30 -4.09
CA ALA A 32 -27.94 35.39 -4.71
C ALA A 32 -27.63 33.91 -4.37
N ALA A 33 -28.68 33.08 -4.37
CA ALA A 33 -28.51 31.64 -4.22
C ALA A 33 -27.64 31.07 -5.35
N LEU A 34 -26.82 30.08 -5.00
CA LEU A 34 -26.03 29.37 -5.99
C LEU A 34 -26.91 28.52 -6.90
N THR A 35 -26.40 28.23 -8.09
CA THR A 35 -27.02 27.32 -9.04
C THR A 35 -26.20 26.04 -9.16
N ASP A 36 -26.75 25.03 -9.82
CA ASP A 36 -26.02 23.79 -10.13
C ASP A 36 -24.86 24.02 -11.10
N SER A 37 -24.65 25.24 -11.62
CA SER A 37 -23.48 25.62 -12.42
C SER A 37 -22.41 26.38 -11.63
N SER A 38 -22.68 26.70 -10.37
CA SER A 38 -21.78 27.50 -9.53
C SER A 38 -20.55 26.71 -9.11
N THR A 39 -19.36 27.28 -9.35
CA THR A 39 -18.07 26.65 -9.04
C THR A 39 -17.27 27.37 -7.95
N ALA A 40 -17.84 28.43 -7.39
CA ALA A 40 -17.25 29.22 -6.31
C ALA A 40 -18.32 29.95 -5.50
N CYS A 41 -18.01 30.21 -4.24
CA CYS A 41 -18.70 31.17 -3.38
C CYS A 41 -18.23 32.60 -3.73
N GLY A 42 -19.14 33.55 -3.72
CA GLY A 42 -18.86 34.98 -3.73
C GLY A 42 -18.99 35.64 -2.35
N MET A 43 -19.68 34.98 -1.40
CA MET A 43 -19.79 35.38 0.00
C MET A 43 -19.90 34.14 0.90
N CYS A 44 -19.57 34.31 2.18
CA CYS A 44 -19.69 33.31 3.24
C CYS A 44 -20.30 33.92 4.49
N SER A 45 -20.88 33.11 5.38
CA SER A 45 -21.36 33.56 6.68
C SER A 45 -21.29 32.43 7.73
N GLY A 46 -22.01 32.52 8.84
CA GLY A 46 -22.11 31.41 9.80
C GLY A 46 -20.79 31.01 10.49
N GLY A 47 -19.84 31.94 10.65
CA GLY A 47 -18.51 31.64 11.21
C GLY A 47 -17.47 31.18 10.17
N PHE A 48 -17.84 31.18 8.89
CA PHE A 48 -16.93 30.96 7.78
C PHE A 48 -16.44 32.29 7.20
N PHE A 49 -15.30 32.25 6.51
CA PHE A 49 -14.79 33.35 5.70
C PHE A 49 -14.54 32.90 4.27
N LEU A 50 -14.67 33.84 3.34
CA LEU A 50 -14.35 33.63 1.95
C LEU A 50 -12.85 33.67 1.75
N PHE A 51 -12.34 32.74 0.95
CA PHE A 51 -10.95 32.74 0.50
C PHE A 51 -10.86 32.03 -0.84
N MET A 52 -10.37 32.73 -1.87
CA MET A 52 -10.22 32.19 -3.24
C MET A 52 -11.48 31.48 -3.79
N GLY A 53 -12.67 31.96 -3.44
CA GLY A 53 -13.94 31.40 -3.90
C GLY A 53 -14.44 30.19 -3.10
N GLY A 54 -13.81 29.83 -1.97
CA GLY A 54 -14.31 28.84 -1.03
C GLY A 54 -14.64 29.43 0.34
N CYS A 55 -15.50 28.76 1.10
CA CYS A 55 -15.82 29.12 2.49
C CYS A 55 -15.05 28.23 3.47
N TYR A 56 -14.38 28.87 4.43
CA TYR A 56 -13.49 28.21 5.39
C TYR A 56 -13.88 28.56 6.81
N LYS A 57 -13.95 27.56 7.69
CA LYS A 57 -14.35 27.76 9.09
C LYS A 57 -13.20 28.33 9.90
N VAL A 58 -13.45 29.38 10.68
CA VAL A 58 -12.43 29.92 11.58
C VAL A 58 -12.22 28.96 12.76
N GLY A 59 -10.95 28.77 13.15
CA GLY A 59 -10.58 27.98 14.32
C GLY A 59 -10.51 26.46 14.09
N GLU A 60 -10.93 25.98 12.92
CA GLU A 60 -10.80 24.58 12.50
C GLU A 60 -9.95 24.47 11.23
N ALA A 61 -9.14 23.43 11.11
CA ALA A 61 -8.37 23.18 9.91
C ALA A 61 -9.32 22.77 8.76
N PRO A 62 -9.10 23.26 7.52
CA PRO A 62 -7.95 24.06 7.09
C PRO A 62 -8.10 25.58 7.31
N GLY A 63 -9.29 26.09 7.66
CA GLY A 63 -9.53 27.52 7.79
C GLY A 63 -8.66 28.23 8.85
N SER A 64 -8.33 27.55 9.95
CA SER A 64 -7.40 28.06 10.97
C SER A 64 -5.97 28.27 10.46
N GLU A 65 -5.55 27.59 9.39
CA GLU A 65 -4.24 27.79 8.75
C GLU A 65 -4.19 29.06 7.89
N ILE A 66 -5.35 29.60 7.54
CA ILE A 66 -5.49 30.79 6.69
C ILE A 66 -5.87 32.02 7.52
N CYS A 67 -6.81 31.87 8.46
CA CYS A 67 -7.42 32.98 9.17
C CYS A 67 -7.44 32.76 10.69
N THR A 68 -7.02 33.76 11.44
CA THR A 68 -7.12 33.78 12.91
C THR A 68 -8.34 34.54 13.41
N LYS A 69 -8.87 35.48 12.60
CA LYS A 69 -10.07 36.25 12.93
C LYS A 69 -10.88 36.59 11.67
N ALA A 70 -12.15 36.23 11.64
CA ALA A 70 -13.08 36.64 10.59
C ALA A 70 -14.28 37.43 11.12
N GLU A 71 -14.79 38.35 10.30
CA GLU A 71 -16.00 39.13 10.54
C GLU A 71 -16.77 39.31 9.22
N GLY A 72 -18.09 39.13 9.23
CA GLY A 72 -18.93 39.35 8.06
C GLY A 72 -18.57 38.51 6.84
N GLY A 73 -18.07 37.28 7.04
CA GLY A 73 -17.64 36.43 5.93
C GLY A 73 -16.24 36.74 5.38
N ARG A 74 -15.49 37.64 6.02
CA ARG A 74 -14.16 38.09 5.55
C ARG A 74 -13.09 37.77 6.58
N CYS A 75 -11.90 37.38 6.12
CA CYS A 75 -10.76 37.26 7.03
C CYS A 75 -10.18 38.65 7.36
N THR A 76 -10.27 39.06 8.62
CA THR A 76 -9.74 40.36 9.09
C THR A 76 -8.31 40.26 9.63
N ALA A 77 -7.88 39.06 10.01
CA ALA A 77 -6.51 38.79 10.42
C ALA A 77 -6.07 37.41 9.91
N CYS A 78 -5.21 37.41 8.90
CA CYS A 78 -4.63 36.20 8.35
C CYS A 78 -3.70 35.52 9.37
N ASN A 79 -3.60 34.20 9.30
CA ASN A 79 -2.59 33.43 10.03
C ASN A 79 -1.21 33.57 9.34
N ALA A 80 -0.69 34.80 9.31
CA ALA A 80 0.59 35.18 8.71
C ALA A 80 1.68 35.36 9.78
N GLY A 81 2.95 35.39 9.38
CA GLY A 81 4.08 35.48 10.30
C GLY A 81 5.45 35.30 9.65
N ALA A 82 6.52 35.34 10.45
CA ALA A 82 7.91 35.34 9.98
C ALA A 82 8.38 34.03 9.34
N SER A 83 7.78 32.88 9.68
CA SER A 83 8.09 31.57 9.10
C SER A 83 6.98 30.55 9.34
N GLY A 84 6.88 29.55 8.46
CA GLY A 84 5.97 28.41 8.61
C GLY A 84 4.49 28.72 8.33
N LYS A 85 4.19 29.85 7.68
CA LYS A 85 2.81 30.26 7.35
C LYS A 85 2.55 30.16 5.85
N TYR A 86 1.32 29.79 5.51
CA TYR A 86 0.89 29.51 4.13
C TYR A 86 0.26 30.73 3.43
N VAL A 87 0.05 31.82 4.17
CA VAL A 87 -0.54 33.05 3.67
C VAL A 87 0.19 34.29 4.17
N ILE A 88 0.08 35.37 3.40
CA ILE A 88 0.40 36.74 3.82
C ILE A 88 -0.89 37.56 3.96
N GLN A 89 -0.82 38.60 4.79
CA GLN A 89 -1.90 39.59 4.90
C GLN A 89 -1.84 40.55 3.70
N ASN A 90 -2.96 40.70 2.99
CA ASN A 90 -3.20 41.84 2.11
C ASN A 90 -3.60 43.03 2.99
N GLY A 91 -2.74 44.05 3.01
CA GLY A 91 -2.91 45.25 3.83
C GLY A 91 -3.78 46.33 3.19
N ASP A 92 -4.33 46.12 1.99
CA ASP A 92 -5.19 47.09 1.31
C ASP A 92 -6.60 47.11 1.94
N PRO A 93 -7.06 48.23 2.52
CA PRO A 93 -8.42 48.35 3.06
C PRO A 93 -9.52 48.17 1.99
N GLY A 94 -9.19 48.38 0.71
CA GLY A 94 -10.04 48.17 -0.45
C GLY A 94 -9.93 46.79 -1.08
N ALA A 95 -9.26 45.83 -0.44
CA ALA A 95 -9.20 44.45 -0.91
C ALA A 95 -10.62 43.89 -1.14
N ALA A 96 -10.80 43.16 -2.24
CA ALA A 96 -12.07 42.50 -2.52
C ALA A 96 -12.34 41.37 -1.51
N PRO A 97 -13.61 40.98 -1.29
CA PRO A 97 -13.92 39.80 -0.49
C PRO A 97 -13.15 38.57 -0.96
N GLY A 98 -12.48 37.88 -0.04
CA GLY A 98 -11.74 36.65 -0.32
C GLY A 98 -10.30 36.84 -0.79
N THR A 99 -9.82 38.08 -0.87
CA THR A 99 -8.42 38.43 -1.20
C THR A 99 -7.69 39.11 -0.04
N GLU A 100 -8.24 39.08 1.17
CA GLU A 100 -7.64 39.67 2.38
C GLU A 100 -6.40 38.90 2.83
N CYS A 101 -6.38 37.60 2.55
CA CYS A 101 -5.19 36.76 2.67
C CYS A 101 -4.75 36.36 1.26
N ILE A 102 -3.44 36.28 1.04
CA ILE A 102 -2.86 35.81 -0.22
C ILE A 102 -2.07 34.54 0.06
N LEU A 103 -2.34 33.46 -0.67
CA LEU A 103 -1.54 32.23 -0.57
C LEU A 103 -0.08 32.51 -0.93
N CYS A 104 0.84 31.86 -0.23
CA CYS A 104 2.26 31.93 -0.55
C CYS A 104 2.57 31.51 -1.99
N SER A 105 1.78 30.60 -2.57
CA SER A 105 1.93 30.17 -3.96
C SER A 105 1.23 31.07 -5.00
N ASP A 106 0.46 32.07 -4.57
CA ASP A 106 -0.31 32.92 -5.48
C ASP A 106 0.54 34.07 -6.03
N ALA A 107 1.27 33.80 -7.11
CA ALA A 107 2.10 34.78 -7.78
C ALA A 107 1.32 35.88 -8.52
N ALA A 108 0.02 35.67 -8.78
CA ALA A 108 -0.84 36.71 -9.35
C ALA A 108 -1.25 37.70 -8.25
N GLY A 109 -1.66 37.17 -7.10
CA GLY A 109 -2.00 37.95 -5.92
C GLY A 109 -3.17 38.91 -6.13
N ALA A 110 -3.26 39.94 -5.28
CA ALA A 110 -4.26 41.00 -5.37
C ALA A 110 -3.71 42.31 -4.80
N ASN A 111 -4.14 43.46 -5.33
CA ASN A 111 -3.77 44.79 -4.80
C ASN A 111 -2.24 45.03 -4.69
N GLY A 112 -1.45 44.38 -5.55
CA GLY A 112 0.02 44.43 -5.48
C GLY A 112 0.65 43.51 -4.43
N TYR A 113 -0.15 42.86 -3.58
CA TYR A 113 0.29 41.79 -2.69
C TYR A 113 0.30 40.46 -3.41
N LYS A 114 1.44 39.76 -3.43
CA LYS A 114 1.58 38.50 -4.15
C LYS A 114 2.56 37.54 -3.46
N GLY A 115 2.30 36.25 -3.63
CA GLY A 115 3.20 35.16 -3.29
C GLY A 115 4.28 34.93 -4.35
N VAL A 116 4.94 33.77 -4.22
CA VAL A 116 5.95 33.26 -5.15
C VAL A 116 5.44 31.93 -5.70
N ALA A 117 5.53 31.74 -7.02
CA ALA A 117 5.09 30.50 -7.65
C ALA A 117 5.75 29.28 -6.98
N ASN A 118 4.96 28.23 -6.73
CA ASN A 118 5.38 26.98 -6.08
C ASN A 118 5.87 27.12 -4.62
N CYS A 119 5.63 28.27 -3.98
CA CYS A 119 6.00 28.46 -2.59
C CYS A 119 4.98 27.81 -1.63
N GLY A 120 5.47 27.04 -0.66
CA GLY A 120 4.67 26.40 0.37
C GLY A 120 4.45 27.34 1.56
N THR A 121 5.54 27.85 2.13
CA THR A 121 5.48 28.84 3.22
C THR A 121 6.29 30.08 2.91
N CYS A 122 5.82 31.23 3.36
CA CYS A 122 6.40 32.53 3.03
C CYS A 122 6.16 33.56 4.14
N ALA A 123 6.84 34.70 4.03
CA ALA A 123 6.63 35.84 4.90
C ALA A 123 6.78 37.15 4.11
N LEU A 124 6.10 38.22 4.55
CA LEU A 124 6.44 39.57 4.11
C LEU A 124 7.64 40.08 4.92
N GLU A 125 8.58 40.73 4.25
CA GLU A 125 9.76 41.33 4.88
C GLU A 125 9.79 42.84 4.65
N GLY A 126 10.00 43.59 5.73
CA GLY A 126 9.98 45.05 5.69
C GLY A 126 8.65 45.60 5.18
N SER A 127 8.72 46.52 4.22
CA SER A 127 7.57 47.14 3.56
C SER A 127 7.23 46.49 2.22
N SER A 128 7.72 45.27 1.95
CA SER A 128 7.44 44.56 0.71
C SER A 128 5.96 44.16 0.63
N THR A 129 5.40 44.16 -0.57
CA THR A 129 4.11 43.53 -0.87
C THR A 129 4.28 42.18 -1.55
N THR A 130 5.51 41.81 -1.93
CA THR A 130 5.84 40.49 -2.46
C THR A 130 6.41 39.61 -1.35
N ALA A 131 5.85 38.41 -1.18
CA ALA A 131 6.32 37.48 -0.17
C ALA A 131 7.72 36.94 -0.48
N THR A 132 8.54 36.78 0.55
CA THR A 132 9.79 36.02 0.50
C THR A 132 9.47 34.55 0.79
N CYS A 133 9.74 33.66 -0.16
CA CYS A 133 9.52 32.24 0.06
C CYS A 133 10.50 31.67 1.09
N LYS A 134 9.99 30.84 2.02
CA LYS A 134 10.77 30.17 3.06
C LYS A 134 10.89 28.67 2.82
N THR A 135 9.81 28.03 2.37
CA THR A 135 9.83 26.62 1.94
C THR A 135 8.99 26.47 0.67
N CYS A 136 9.44 25.61 -0.24
CA CYS A 136 8.69 25.30 -1.45
C CYS A 136 7.61 24.25 -1.18
N GLN A 137 6.64 24.14 -2.09
CA GLN A 137 5.69 23.04 -2.12
C GLN A 137 6.42 21.71 -2.34
N ALA A 138 5.80 20.60 -1.93
CA ALA A 138 6.34 19.26 -2.20
C ALA A 138 6.63 19.08 -3.69
N GLY A 139 7.74 18.42 -4.01
CA GLY A 139 8.23 18.31 -5.37
C GLY A 139 8.93 19.57 -5.91
N ALA A 140 9.29 20.54 -5.07
CA ALA A 140 10.09 21.71 -5.47
C ALA A 140 11.18 22.04 -4.44
N PHE A 141 12.27 22.67 -4.91
CA PHE A 141 13.40 23.11 -4.10
C PHE A 141 13.58 24.63 -4.16
N LEU A 142 14.16 25.21 -3.11
CA LEU A 142 14.36 26.65 -2.97
C LEU A 142 15.70 27.05 -3.59
N GLU A 143 15.64 27.89 -4.61
CA GLU A 143 16.82 28.47 -5.27
C GLU A 143 17.36 29.69 -4.51
N THR A 144 18.62 30.03 -4.81
CA THR A 144 19.22 31.29 -4.38
C THR A 144 18.39 32.46 -4.89
N GLY A 145 17.79 33.23 -3.98
CA GLY A 145 16.86 34.32 -4.31
C GLY A 145 15.40 34.08 -3.93
N SER A 146 15.11 33.01 -3.17
CA SER A 146 13.76 32.70 -2.64
C SER A 146 12.72 32.35 -3.71
N GLN A 147 13.17 31.75 -4.81
CA GLN A 147 12.32 31.21 -5.88
C GLN A 147 12.24 29.68 -5.77
N CYS A 148 11.12 29.09 -6.19
CA CYS A 148 10.89 27.65 -6.11
C CYS A 148 10.82 27.01 -7.49
N THR A 149 11.69 26.04 -7.73
CA THR A 149 11.75 25.26 -8.97
C THR A 149 11.37 23.82 -8.68
N PHE A 150 10.58 23.21 -9.58
CA PHE A 150 10.19 21.81 -9.43
C PHE A 150 11.41 20.88 -9.50
N CYS A 151 11.34 19.80 -8.73
CA CYS A 151 12.24 18.67 -8.83
C CYS A 151 12.14 18.02 -10.22
N GLY A 152 13.15 17.20 -10.54
CA GLY A 152 13.12 16.36 -11.72
C GLY A 152 11.93 15.39 -11.72
N VAL A 153 11.72 14.75 -12.87
CA VAL A 153 10.65 13.75 -13.07
C VAL A 153 10.69 12.69 -11.97
N ASP A 154 9.50 12.27 -11.52
CA ASP A 154 9.31 11.21 -10.52
C ASP A 154 9.95 11.47 -9.14
N CYS A 155 10.44 12.69 -8.87
CA CYS A 155 11.10 13.08 -7.63
C CYS A 155 10.19 13.89 -6.70
N LEU A 156 10.12 13.49 -5.42
CA LEU A 156 9.30 14.13 -4.39
C LEU A 156 10.07 15.16 -3.56
N VAL A 157 11.29 14.82 -3.15
CA VAL A 157 12.18 15.71 -2.39
C VAL A 157 13.51 15.80 -3.12
N CYS A 158 13.99 17.01 -3.38
CA CYS A 158 15.23 17.25 -4.08
C CYS A 158 15.99 18.46 -3.53
N THR A 159 17.30 18.50 -3.77
CA THR A 159 18.17 19.66 -3.51
C THR A 159 18.42 20.49 -4.77
N SER A 160 18.21 19.89 -5.93
CA SER A 160 18.24 20.53 -7.24
C SER A 160 17.37 19.76 -8.23
N ALA A 161 17.21 20.28 -9.45
CA ALA A 161 16.45 19.60 -10.51
C ALA A 161 16.99 18.19 -10.86
N THR A 162 18.25 17.89 -10.54
CA THR A 162 18.92 16.63 -10.88
C THR A 162 19.32 15.77 -9.67
N GLU A 163 19.19 16.30 -8.46
CA GLU A 163 19.56 15.58 -7.23
C GLU A 163 18.31 15.23 -6.43
N CYS A 164 17.75 14.05 -6.71
CA CYS A 164 16.62 13.53 -5.96
C CYS A 164 17.05 12.89 -4.64
N GLY A 165 16.36 13.24 -3.56
CA GLY A 165 16.48 12.63 -2.23
C GLY A 165 15.45 11.53 -1.99
N THR A 166 14.21 11.71 -2.46
CA THR A 166 13.15 10.69 -2.37
C THR A 166 12.27 10.72 -3.61
N CYS A 167 11.86 9.54 -4.08
CA CYS A 167 11.01 9.40 -5.24
C CYS A 167 9.52 9.48 -4.88
N THR A 168 8.71 9.76 -5.89
CA THR A 168 7.25 9.65 -5.81
C THR A 168 6.82 8.20 -5.56
N ALA A 169 5.59 8.00 -5.07
CA ALA A 169 5.10 6.68 -4.70
C ALA A 169 5.18 5.67 -5.88
N GLY A 170 5.70 4.48 -5.60
CA GLY A 170 5.90 3.42 -6.61
C GLY A 170 7.20 3.51 -7.40
N LYS A 171 8.01 4.55 -7.18
CA LYS A 171 9.32 4.76 -7.80
C LYS A 171 10.45 4.49 -6.81
N TYR A 172 11.63 4.19 -7.33
CA TYR A 172 12.80 3.76 -6.57
C TYR A 172 14.00 4.65 -6.89
N LEU A 173 14.65 5.13 -5.83
CA LEU A 173 15.83 5.97 -5.95
C LEU A 173 17.07 5.15 -6.28
N LYS A 174 17.77 5.51 -7.36
CA LYS A 174 19.09 5.00 -7.69
C LYS A 174 20.20 5.72 -6.92
N ALA A 175 21.38 5.12 -6.87
CA ALA A 175 22.58 5.72 -6.28
C ALA A 175 22.97 7.06 -6.93
N ASP A 176 22.69 7.22 -8.23
CA ASP A 176 22.92 8.44 -9.02
C ASP A 176 21.88 9.57 -8.78
N LYS A 177 21.00 9.41 -7.78
CA LYS A 177 19.97 10.38 -7.39
C LYS A 177 18.86 10.58 -8.43
N THR A 178 18.63 9.61 -9.31
CA THR A 178 17.46 9.60 -10.21
C THR A 178 16.45 8.52 -9.82
N CYS A 179 15.19 8.71 -10.21
CA CYS A 179 14.07 7.83 -9.86
C CYS A 179 13.68 6.94 -11.04
N VAL A 180 13.35 5.68 -10.76
CA VAL A 180 12.96 4.68 -11.76
C VAL A 180 11.81 3.81 -11.26
N ASP A 181 11.11 3.14 -12.18
CA ASP A 181 10.21 2.04 -11.82
C ASP A 181 11.01 0.81 -11.35
N ALA A 182 10.34 -0.17 -10.76
CA ALA A 182 11.01 -1.36 -10.20
C ALA A 182 11.93 -2.09 -11.20
N ALA A 183 11.50 -2.18 -12.47
CA ALA A 183 12.29 -2.80 -13.54
C ALA A 183 13.49 -1.95 -14.02
N GLY A 184 13.55 -0.68 -13.62
CA GLY A 184 14.63 0.23 -13.97
C GLY A 184 15.78 0.26 -12.95
N CYS A 185 15.70 -0.54 -11.88
CA CYS A 185 16.82 -0.70 -10.97
C CYS A 185 18.02 -1.36 -11.70
N PRO A 186 19.25 -0.84 -11.52
CA PRO A 186 20.44 -1.41 -12.15
C PRO A 186 20.68 -2.88 -11.77
N SER A 187 21.40 -3.61 -12.63
CA SER A 187 21.91 -4.96 -12.32
C SER A 187 22.66 -5.00 -10.99
N GLY A 188 22.50 -6.09 -10.25
CA GLY A 188 23.02 -6.22 -8.88
C GLY A 188 22.25 -5.44 -7.82
N THR A 189 21.14 -4.81 -8.18
CA THR A 189 20.24 -4.14 -7.24
C THR A 189 18.80 -4.59 -7.45
N TYR A 190 17.97 -4.38 -6.44
CA TYR A 190 16.54 -4.67 -6.52
C TYR A 190 15.71 -3.51 -5.99
N ALA A 191 14.46 -3.42 -6.44
CA ALA A 191 13.50 -2.44 -5.96
C ALA A 191 13.03 -2.81 -4.55
N ASP A 192 13.44 -2.06 -3.53
CA ASP A 192 13.06 -2.26 -2.12
C ASP A 192 11.84 -1.39 -1.77
N PRO A 193 10.63 -1.95 -1.64
CA PRO A 193 9.42 -1.18 -1.37
C PRO A 193 9.40 -0.58 0.04
N ALA A 194 10.18 -1.11 0.98
CA ALA A 194 10.22 -0.60 2.35
C ALA A 194 10.92 0.76 2.42
N ASN A 195 11.95 0.95 1.59
CA ASN A 195 12.78 2.15 1.59
C ASN A 195 12.56 3.04 0.36
N GLY A 196 11.91 2.54 -0.70
CA GLY A 196 11.70 3.28 -1.95
C GLY A 196 13.00 3.52 -2.72
N GLN A 197 13.92 2.55 -2.69
CA GLN A 197 15.26 2.65 -3.28
C GLN A 197 15.65 1.39 -4.05
N CYS A 198 16.56 1.53 -5.01
CA CYS A 198 17.24 0.39 -5.60
C CYS A 198 18.36 -0.04 -4.63
N LYS A 199 18.12 -1.13 -3.91
CA LYS A 199 19.03 -1.63 -2.87
C LYS A 199 19.98 -2.66 -3.46
N ASP A 200 21.26 -2.53 -3.11
CA ASP A 200 22.33 -3.40 -3.60
C ASP A 200 22.25 -4.79 -2.93
N CYS A 201 22.21 -5.83 -3.77
CA CYS A 201 22.14 -7.23 -3.36
C CYS A 201 23.35 -7.64 -2.52
N ALA A 202 24.55 -7.14 -2.82
CA ALA A 202 25.77 -7.52 -2.13
C ALA A 202 25.81 -6.98 -0.70
N THR A 203 25.11 -5.87 -0.43
CA THR A 203 25.07 -5.22 0.90
C THR A 203 23.85 -5.62 1.72
N ASP A 204 22.89 -6.33 1.12
CA ASP A 204 21.70 -6.76 1.82
C ASP A 204 22.00 -7.99 2.69
N THR A 205 21.86 -7.81 4.00
CA THR A 205 22.09 -8.87 4.98
C THR A 205 21.10 -10.03 4.87
N SER A 206 19.97 -9.87 4.17
CA SER A 206 19.02 -10.95 3.89
C SER A 206 19.45 -11.88 2.74
N VAL A 207 20.38 -11.44 1.88
CA VAL A 207 20.91 -12.18 0.71
C VAL A 207 22.42 -11.99 0.58
N THR A 208 23.16 -12.27 1.65
CA THR A 208 24.63 -12.11 1.66
C THR A 208 25.30 -12.97 0.58
N ASP A 209 26.41 -12.45 0.02
CA ASP A 209 27.21 -13.08 -1.05
C ASP A 209 26.47 -13.24 -2.40
N CYS A 210 25.32 -12.58 -2.54
CA CYS A 210 24.52 -12.56 -3.75
C CYS A 210 24.96 -11.45 -4.71
N THR A 211 25.10 -11.78 -6.00
CA THR A 211 25.42 -10.81 -7.06
C THR A 211 24.19 -10.30 -7.79
N GLU A 212 23.10 -11.06 -7.82
CA GLU A 212 21.81 -10.66 -8.41
C GLU A 212 20.65 -11.17 -7.56
N CYS A 213 19.70 -10.30 -7.23
CA CYS A 213 18.59 -10.62 -6.35
C CYS A 213 17.32 -9.86 -6.75
N ALA A 214 16.18 -10.34 -6.28
CA ALA A 214 14.89 -9.69 -6.50
C ALA A 214 14.07 -9.68 -5.21
N TYR A 215 13.23 -8.66 -5.03
CA TYR A 215 12.28 -8.64 -3.93
C TYR A 215 11.13 -9.61 -4.17
N ASP A 216 10.91 -10.52 -3.23
CA ASP A 216 9.73 -11.38 -3.21
C ASP A 216 8.67 -10.81 -2.29
N SER A 217 7.53 -10.43 -2.87
CA SER A 217 6.40 -9.83 -2.12
C SER A 217 5.70 -10.80 -1.17
N ALA A 218 5.75 -12.11 -1.40
CA ALA A 218 5.15 -13.12 -0.53
C ALA A 218 6.03 -13.36 0.70
N LEU A 219 7.34 -13.41 0.51
CA LEU A 219 8.34 -13.57 1.57
C LEU A 219 8.71 -12.24 2.25
N LYS A 220 8.36 -11.11 1.63
CA LYS A 220 8.66 -9.74 2.05
C LYS A 220 10.16 -9.48 2.25
N LYS A 221 11.01 -10.12 1.45
CA LYS A 221 12.47 -10.02 1.53
C LYS A 221 13.09 -10.21 0.14
N ALA A 222 14.37 -9.85 0.02
CA ALA A 222 15.14 -10.19 -1.16
C ALA A 222 15.36 -11.71 -1.26
N VAL A 223 15.40 -12.22 -2.49
CA VAL A 223 15.71 -13.60 -2.83
C VAL A 223 16.86 -13.59 -3.83
N CYS A 224 17.90 -14.36 -3.53
CA CYS A 224 19.07 -14.43 -4.39
C CYS A 224 18.81 -15.26 -5.66
N SER A 225 19.39 -14.84 -6.78
CA SER A 225 19.30 -15.54 -8.06
C SER A 225 20.67 -15.89 -8.66
N SER A 226 21.72 -15.17 -8.30
CA SER A 226 23.09 -15.46 -8.71
C SER A 226 24.06 -15.19 -7.58
N CYS A 227 25.12 -16.00 -7.50
CA CYS A 227 26.08 -15.95 -6.42
C CYS A 227 27.47 -15.47 -6.85
N GLY A 228 28.19 -14.88 -5.90
CA GLY A 228 29.58 -14.45 -6.10
C GLY A 228 30.57 -15.62 -6.14
N SER A 229 31.81 -15.32 -6.55
CA SER A 229 32.87 -16.33 -6.72
C SER A 229 33.30 -17.02 -5.43
N SER A 230 33.15 -16.37 -4.27
CA SER A 230 33.50 -16.95 -2.97
C SER A 230 32.52 -18.04 -2.52
N LYS A 231 31.24 -17.93 -2.89
CA LYS A 231 30.17 -18.87 -2.55
C LYS A 231 29.30 -19.12 -3.78
N PRO A 232 29.80 -19.85 -4.78
CA PRO A 232 29.22 -19.86 -6.13
C PRO A 232 27.91 -20.66 -6.24
N LEU A 233 27.50 -21.38 -5.20
CA LEU A 233 26.38 -22.31 -5.27
C LEU A 233 25.13 -21.69 -4.67
N LEU A 234 24.05 -21.69 -5.44
CA LEU A 234 22.73 -21.27 -4.98
C LEU A 234 22.06 -22.41 -4.21
N MET A 235 21.63 -22.14 -2.99
CA MET A 235 20.90 -23.07 -2.13
C MET A 235 19.45 -22.59 -1.98
N MET A 236 18.54 -23.23 -2.71
CA MET A 236 17.11 -22.86 -2.72
C MET A 236 16.34 -23.64 -1.67
N SER A 237 15.74 -22.92 -0.72
CA SER A 237 14.83 -23.49 0.26
C SER A 237 13.47 -23.83 -0.36
N VAL A 238 12.75 -24.75 0.28
CA VAL A 238 11.40 -25.16 -0.16
C VAL A 238 10.36 -24.04 -0.12
N ASP A 239 10.64 -22.96 0.62
CA ASP A 239 9.79 -21.76 0.69
C ASP A 239 10.07 -20.78 -0.48
N GLY A 240 10.98 -21.11 -1.40
CA GLY A 240 11.39 -20.27 -2.52
C GLY A 240 12.47 -19.25 -2.18
N SER A 241 12.90 -19.15 -0.92
CA SER A 241 14.06 -18.33 -0.57
C SER A 241 15.36 -18.98 -1.01
N ALA A 242 16.38 -18.18 -1.31
CA ALA A 242 17.65 -18.68 -1.82
C ALA A 242 18.82 -17.88 -1.26
N THR A 243 19.88 -18.60 -0.90
CA THR A 243 21.13 -18.06 -0.37
C THR A 243 22.33 -18.64 -1.11
N CYS A 244 23.49 -18.01 -0.95
CA CYS A 244 24.74 -18.45 -1.57
C CYS A 244 25.62 -19.21 -0.58
N VAL A 245 26.16 -20.34 -1.01
CA VAL A 245 27.05 -21.19 -0.23
C VAL A 245 28.24 -21.66 -1.06
N ASP A 246 29.31 -22.08 -0.39
CA ASP A 246 30.38 -22.85 -1.01
C ASP A 246 30.03 -24.36 -1.04
N THR A 247 30.93 -25.17 -1.59
CA THR A 247 30.73 -26.63 -1.70
C THR A 247 30.50 -27.32 -0.36
N SER A 248 31.07 -26.81 0.73
CA SER A 248 30.90 -27.37 2.08
C SER A 248 29.56 -27.00 2.71
N GLY A 249 28.93 -25.92 2.23
CA GLY A 249 27.63 -25.47 2.69
C GLY A 249 26.43 -26.27 2.15
N CYS A 250 26.59 -27.07 1.09
CA CYS A 250 25.54 -27.97 0.59
C CYS A 250 25.39 -29.22 1.50
N THR A 251 24.95 -29.02 2.74
CA THR A 251 24.78 -30.09 3.72
C THR A 251 23.49 -29.91 4.53
N GLY A 252 23.05 -30.96 5.21
CA GLY A 252 21.83 -30.95 6.01
C GLY A 252 20.60 -31.05 5.14
N THR A 253 20.05 -29.92 4.67
CA THR A 253 18.82 -29.88 3.84
C THR A 253 19.08 -30.01 2.34
N HIS A 254 20.33 -29.91 1.95
CA HIS A 254 20.82 -30.03 0.58
C HIS A 254 22.03 -30.96 0.55
N PHE A 255 22.42 -31.37 -0.65
CA PHE A 255 23.65 -32.10 -0.90
C PHE A 255 24.34 -31.56 -2.17
N LEU A 256 25.66 -31.68 -2.22
CA LEU A 256 26.47 -31.24 -3.37
C LEU A 256 26.33 -32.23 -4.54
N SER A 257 26.13 -31.72 -5.76
CA SER A 257 26.16 -32.52 -6.98
C SER A 257 27.56 -33.10 -7.26
N ASN A 258 27.66 -34.21 -7.99
CA ASN A 258 28.94 -34.91 -8.24
C ASN A 258 29.97 -34.07 -9.04
N ASP A 259 29.51 -33.12 -9.84
CA ASP A 259 30.33 -32.17 -10.59
C ASP A 259 30.67 -30.91 -9.77
N ASN A 260 30.27 -30.85 -8.50
CA ASN A 260 30.40 -29.71 -7.59
C ASN A 260 29.75 -28.40 -8.11
N GLY A 261 28.79 -28.51 -9.04
CA GLY A 261 28.16 -27.37 -9.69
C GLY A 261 26.85 -26.89 -9.05
N LYS A 262 26.21 -27.69 -8.19
CA LYS A 262 24.88 -27.39 -7.63
C LYS A 262 24.73 -27.88 -6.18
N CYS A 263 24.01 -27.12 -5.36
CA CYS A 263 23.38 -27.64 -4.15
C CYS A 263 21.98 -28.15 -4.50
N ILE A 264 21.75 -29.45 -4.39
CA ILE A 264 20.47 -30.08 -4.71
C ILE A 264 19.69 -30.28 -3.40
N PRO A 265 18.40 -29.89 -3.32
CA PRO A 265 17.57 -30.17 -2.15
C PRO A 265 17.48 -31.67 -1.90
N CYS A 266 17.54 -32.11 -0.64
CA CYS A 266 17.50 -33.54 -0.30
C CYS A 266 16.25 -34.26 -0.82
N GLY A 267 15.14 -33.53 -0.96
CA GLY A 267 13.85 -34.02 -1.47
C GLY A 267 13.76 -34.12 -2.99
N ASP A 268 14.72 -33.56 -3.73
CA ASP A 268 14.66 -33.40 -5.19
C ASP A 268 15.21 -34.63 -5.91
N ALA A 269 14.32 -35.42 -6.49
CA ALA A 269 14.65 -36.60 -7.31
C ALA A 269 14.58 -36.32 -8.82
N SER A 270 14.51 -35.05 -9.24
CA SER A 270 14.34 -34.67 -10.64
C SER A 270 15.61 -34.91 -11.47
N ASP A 271 16.79 -34.86 -10.85
CA ASP A 271 18.05 -35.25 -11.49
C ASP A 271 18.25 -36.77 -11.35
N GLY A 272 17.94 -37.52 -12.41
CA GLY A 272 18.10 -38.98 -12.47
C GLY A 272 19.55 -39.47 -12.61
N THR A 273 20.55 -38.57 -12.58
CA THR A 273 21.96 -38.94 -12.65
C THR A 273 22.41 -39.59 -11.34
N ALA A 274 23.11 -40.72 -11.43
CA ALA A 274 23.65 -41.40 -10.27
C ALA A 274 24.56 -40.47 -9.44
N GLY A 275 24.26 -40.37 -8.15
CA GLY A 275 24.88 -39.46 -7.18
C GLY A 275 24.19 -38.09 -7.06
N ASN A 276 23.30 -37.73 -7.98
CA ASN A 276 22.59 -36.44 -7.96
C ASN A 276 21.10 -36.58 -7.65
N THR A 277 20.58 -37.79 -7.51
CA THR A 277 19.16 -38.03 -7.24
C THR A 277 18.88 -37.99 -5.74
N GLY A 278 18.11 -37.01 -5.29
CA GLY A 278 17.58 -36.94 -3.94
C GLY A 278 16.53 -38.00 -3.64
N VAL A 279 16.00 -37.98 -2.42
CA VAL A 279 14.99 -38.92 -1.94
C VAL A 279 13.67 -38.15 -1.81
N PRO A 280 12.61 -38.45 -2.59
CA PRO A 280 11.33 -37.75 -2.50
C PRO A 280 10.82 -37.69 -1.06
N GLY A 281 10.34 -36.50 -0.64
CA GLY A 281 9.86 -36.30 0.73
C GLY A 281 10.96 -36.18 1.80
N CYS A 282 12.24 -36.21 1.42
CA CYS A 282 13.34 -36.06 2.36
C CYS A 282 13.61 -34.60 2.74
N LYS A 283 13.72 -34.32 4.03
CA LYS A 283 14.04 -33.00 4.59
C LYS A 283 15.54 -32.82 4.79
N THR A 284 16.19 -33.82 5.36
CA THR A 284 17.63 -33.80 5.59
C THR A 284 18.29 -35.07 5.11
N CYS A 285 19.48 -34.96 4.55
CA CYS A 285 20.21 -36.07 3.97
C CYS A 285 21.72 -35.90 4.12
N ALA A 286 22.44 -37.00 3.99
CA ALA A 286 23.90 -37.03 3.98
C ALA A 286 24.38 -37.78 2.75
N LYS A 287 25.35 -37.20 2.04
CA LYS A 287 25.98 -37.82 0.86
C LYS A 287 27.40 -38.27 1.19
N SER A 288 27.79 -39.44 0.69
CA SER A 288 29.12 -40.01 0.87
C SER A 288 29.69 -40.48 -0.46
N GLY A 289 30.80 -39.88 -0.87
CA GLY A 289 31.42 -40.12 -2.17
C GLY A 289 30.47 -39.76 -3.32
N SER A 290 30.46 -40.58 -4.37
CA SER A 290 29.67 -40.35 -5.60
C SER A 290 28.28 -40.99 -5.58
N ASN A 291 27.85 -41.54 -4.43
CA ASN A 291 26.56 -42.20 -4.29
C ASN A 291 25.43 -41.19 -4.08
N ASN A 292 24.18 -41.62 -4.29
CA ASN A 292 23.01 -40.82 -3.93
C ASN A 292 23.02 -40.51 -2.42
N PRO A 293 22.48 -39.36 -2.00
CA PRO A 293 22.34 -39.03 -0.59
C PRO A 293 21.45 -40.05 0.12
N THR A 294 21.80 -40.36 1.36
CA THR A 294 20.94 -41.14 2.27
C THR A 294 20.09 -40.17 3.08
N CYS A 295 18.77 -40.36 3.07
CA CYS A 295 17.87 -39.54 3.85
C CYS A 295 18.04 -39.81 5.36
N SER A 296 17.97 -38.78 6.19
CA SER A 296 18.06 -38.88 7.65
C SER A 296 16.77 -38.44 8.35
N ALA A 297 16.01 -37.52 7.75
CA ALA A 297 14.69 -37.11 8.23
C ALA A 297 13.77 -36.75 7.07
N CYS A 298 12.47 -37.06 7.22
CA CYS A 298 11.45 -36.73 6.24
C CYS A 298 10.86 -35.33 6.47
N LEU A 299 10.29 -34.74 5.41
CA LEU A 299 9.51 -33.51 5.46
C LEU A 299 8.22 -33.73 6.25
N GLU A 300 7.60 -32.63 6.69
CA GLU A 300 6.27 -32.70 7.28
C GLU A 300 5.26 -33.28 6.29
N GLY A 301 4.37 -34.14 6.79
CA GLY A 301 3.46 -34.92 5.96
C GLY A 301 4.07 -36.15 5.32
N TYR A 302 5.26 -36.59 5.76
CA TYR A 302 5.87 -37.87 5.35
C TYR A 302 6.23 -38.73 6.56
N ILE A 303 6.11 -40.04 6.41
CA ILE A 303 6.53 -41.04 7.40
C ILE A 303 7.84 -41.71 6.98
N LYS A 304 8.75 -41.81 7.96
CA LYS A 304 10.02 -42.51 7.83
C LYS A 304 9.79 -44.03 7.76
N GLN A 305 10.30 -44.68 6.72
CA GLN A 305 10.37 -46.14 6.62
C GLN A 305 11.82 -46.61 6.63
N GLY A 306 12.08 -47.67 7.40
CA GLY A 306 13.41 -48.28 7.53
C GLY A 306 14.40 -47.52 8.40
N ASP A 307 15.35 -48.26 8.98
CA ASP A 307 16.42 -47.70 9.83
C ASP A 307 17.75 -47.48 9.10
N GLY A 308 17.89 -48.03 7.88
CA GLY A 308 19.07 -47.90 7.03
C GLY A 308 18.85 -46.99 5.82
N SER A 309 18.26 -47.52 4.75
CA SER A 309 17.82 -46.72 3.60
C SER A 309 16.48 -46.09 3.94
N VAL A 310 16.52 -44.88 4.50
CA VAL A 310 15.31 -44.15 4.85
C VAL A 310 14.56 -43.75 3.59
N THR A 311 13.34 -44.25 3.44
CA THR A 311 12.37 -43.72 2.47
C THR A 311 11.32 -42.90 3.20
N CYS A 312 10.77 -41.91 2.51
CA CYS A 312 9.77 -41.02 3.05
C CYS A 312 8.48 -41.22 2.25
N ASP A 313 7.54 -41.94 2.85
CA ASP A 313 6.24 -42.17 2.22
C ASP A 313 5.30 -41.03 2.62
N PRO A 314 4.47 -40.51 1.69
CA PRO A 314 3.54 -39.45 2.02
C PRO A 314 2.49 -39.96 3.01
N CYS A 315 2.23 -39.17 4.04
CA CYS A 315 1.02 -39.31 4.84
C CYS A 315 -0.22 -39.01 3.97
N GLY A 316 -1.39 -39.41 4.48
CA GLY A 316 -2.65 -39.01 3.87
C GLY A 316 -2.81 -37.50 3.74
N ALA A 317 -3.73 -37.09 2.89
CA ALA A 317 -4.07 -35.69 2.66
C ALA A 317 -4.34 -34.98 4.00
N ASN A 318 -3.78 -33.78 4.15
CA ASN A 318 -3.93 -32.91 5.32
C ASN A 318 -3.27 -33.39 6.63
N CYS A 319 -2.67 -34.58 6.68
CA CYS A 319 -1.88 -35.01 7.82
C CYS A 319 -0.53 -34.26 7.88
N ALA A 320 -0.16 -33.73 9.03
CA ALA A 320 1.20 -33.26 9.33
C ALA A 320 2.11 -34.42 9.75
N THR A 321 1.57 -35.37 10.51
CA THR A 321 2.23 -36.62 10.89
C THR A 321 1.23 -37.77 10.82
N CYS A 322 1.69 -39.00 10.60
CA CYS A 322 0.85 -40.18 10.47
C CYS A 322 1.57 -41.43 11.01
N THR A 323 0.81 -42.46 11.39
CA THR A 323 1.38 -43.77 11.78
C THR A 323 1.71 -44.65 10.57
N GLN A 324 0.98 -44.46 9.47
CA GLN A 324 1.08 -45.20 8.21
C GLN A 324 0.55 -44.30 7.08
N ALA A 325 0.78 -44.67 5.82
CA ALA A 325 0.13 -44.03 4.69
C ALA A 325 -1.41 -44.19 4.78
N GLY A 326 -2.15 -43.16 4.36
CA GLY A 326 -3.62 -43.13 4.38
C GLY A 326 -4.20 -41.91 5.10
N ASP A 327 -5.36 -41.45 4.62
CA ASP A 327 -6.06 -40.25 5.10
C ASP A 327 -6.67 -40.42 6.50
N ASP A 328 -6.91 -41.66 6.92
CA ASP A 328 -7.46 -42.05 8.21
C ASP A 328 -6.37 -42.44 9.22
N LYS A 329 -5.09 -42.16 8.90
CA LYS A 329 -3.93 -42.54 9.71
C LYS A 329 -3.17 -41.35 10.30
N CYS A 330 -3.77 -40.16 10.35
CA CYS A 330 -3.12 -38.97 10.88
C CYS A 330 -2.93 -39.06 12.41
N LEU A 331 -1.78 -38.57 12.88
CA LEU A 331 -1.47 -38.30 14.29
C LEU A 331 -1.59 -36.80 14.62
N ALA A 332 -1.28 -35.95 13.64
CA ALA A 332 -1.45 -34.51 13.71
C ALA A 332 -1.87 -33.97 12.34
N CYS A 333 -2.59 -32.84 12.34
CA CYS A 333 -3.05 -32.18 11.12
C CYS A 333 -2.16 -31.01 10.73
N LYS A 334 -2.08 -30.72 9.43
CA LYS A 334 -1.40 -29.52 8.90
C LYS A 334 -2.08 -28.25 9.43
N PRO A 335 -1.36 -27.10 9.49
CA PRO A 335 -1.99 -25.82 9.82
C PRO A 335 -3.22 -25.55 8.95
N GLY A 336 -4.32 -25.12 9.58
CA GLY A 336 -5.60 -24.93 8.90
C GLY A 336 -6.49 -26.18 8.82
N TYR A 337 -6.08 -27.27 9.48
CA TYR A 337 -6.85 -28.51 9.58
C TYR A 337 -6.95 -28.98 11.03
N PHE A 338 -8.03 -29.70 11.37
CA PHE A 338 -8.26 -30.30 12.68
C PHE A 338 -8.61 -31.78 12.58
N MET A 339 -8.32 -32.52 13.65
CA MET A 339 -8.60 -33.95 13.74
C MET A 339 -9.91 -34.16 14.49
N LYS A 340 -10.86 -34.89 13.89
CA LYS A 340 -12.11 -35.27 14.55
C LYS A 340 -11.87 -36.42 15.53
N THR A 341 -12.25 -36.25 16.80
CA THR A 341 -11.91 -37.13 17.94
C THR A 341 -12.82 -38.36 18.09
N SER A 342 -12.92 -39.20 17.05
CA SER A 342 -13.54 -40.53 17.22
C SER A 342 -12.69 -41.62 16.58
N GLY A 343 -11.60 -41.99 17.28
CA GLY A 343 -10.73 -43.12 16.96
C GLY A 343 -9.34 -42.69 16.50
N THR A 344 -8.30 -43.13 17.21
CA THR A 344 -6.91 -43.01 16.74
C THR A 344 -6.52 -44.25 15.95
N PRO A 345 -5.85 -44.09 14.79
CA PRO A 345 -5.50 -42.81 14.17
C PRO A 345 -6.67 -42.20 13.37
N GLY A 346 -6.67 -40.87 13.22
CA GLY A 346 -7.84 -40.08 12.78
C GLY A 346 -7.63 -39.37 11.44
N GLN A 347 -8.71 -38.78 10.90
CA GLN A 347 -8.70 -38.01 9.65
C GLN A 347 -8.71 -36.49 9.92
N CYS A 348 -7.99 -35.74 9.09
CA CYS A 348 -7.87 -34.29 9.18
C CYS A 348 -8.79 -33.56 8.20
N PHE A 349 -9.61 -32.64 8.72
CA PHE A 349 -10.56 -31.83 7.97
C PHE A 349 -10.19 -30.35 8.04
N ALA A 350 -10.53 -29.57 7.01
CA ALA A 350 -10.22 -28.14 6.97
C ALA A 350 -10.96 -27.41 8.09
N CYS A 351 -10.33 -26.40 8.70
CA CYS A 351 -10.90 -25.64 9.80
C CYS A 351 -12.24 -24.97 9.48
N ASP A 352 -12.53 -24.70 8.20
CA ASP A 352 -13.79 -24.13 7.71
C ASP A 352 -14.78 -25.15 7.14
N ASP A 353 -14.48 -26.45 7.24
CA ASP A 353 -15.35 -27.50 6.74
C ASP A 353 -16.54 -27.73 7.68
N THR A 354 -17.62 -26.98 7.46
CA THR A 354 -18.85 -27.06 8.26
C THR A 354 -19.52 -28.42 8.21
N LYS A 355 -19.29 -29.25 7.16
CA LYS A 355 -19.80 -30.62 7.09
C LYS A 355 -19.15 -31.53 8.13
N ASN A 356 -17.93 -31.20 8.54
CA ASN A 356 -17.16 -31.95 9.51
C ASN A 356 -17.04 -31.26 10.88
N GLN A 357 -17.90 -30.26 11.14
CA GLN A 357 -17.95 -29.43 12.36
C GLN A 357 -16.85 -28.35 12.45
N GLY A 358 -16.22 -28.00 11.33
CA GLY A 358 -15.36 -26.82 11.23
C GLY A 358 -16.13 -25.51 11.45
N VAL A 359 -15.39 -24.43 11.70
CA VAL A 359 -15.89 -23.07 11.90
C VAL A 359 -15.82 -22.31 10.57
N GLU A 360 -16.98 -21.96 10.01
CA GLU A 360 -17.06 -21.20 8.76
C GLU A 360 -16.18 -19.94 8.78
N GLY A 361 -15.44 -19.71 7.69
CA GLY A 361 -14.54 -18.55 7.57
C GLY A 361 -13.23 -18.66 8.37
N CYS A 362 -12.95 -19.81 9.00
CA CYS A 362 -11.74 -20.02 9.78
C CYS A 362 -10.54 -20.42 8.91
N ALA A 363 -9.38 -19.78 9.10
CA ALA A 363 -8.12 -20.15 8.44
C ALA A 363 -7.24 -21.06 9.30
N GLN A 364 -7.25 -20.89 10.62
CA GLN A 364 -6.51 -21.73 11.55
C GLN A 364 -7.37 -21.96 12.79
N CYS A 365 -7.34 -23.19 13.30
CA CYS A 365 -8.12 -23.62 14.44
C CYS A 365 -7.32 -24.56 15.32
N ASN A 366 -7.73 -24.67 16.58
CA ASN A 366 -7.22 -25.67 17.51
C ASN A 366 -8.00 -26.99 17.36
N GLY A 367 -7.34 -28.11 17.66
CA GLY A 367 -7.93 -29.45 17.55
C GLY A 367 -9.05 -29.73 18.56
N GLY A 368 -9.86 -30.77 18.31
CA GLY A 368 -10.98 -31.18 19.16
C GLY A 368 -12.14 -31.77 18.34
N ALA A 369 -13.19 -32.25 19.02
CA ALA A 369 -14.42 -32.70 18.36
C ALA A 369 -15.12 -31.54 17.62
N THR A 370 -15.02 -30.35 18.20
CA THR A 370 -15.42 -29.05 17.68
C THR A 370 -14.21 -28.11 17.80
N PRO A 371 -13.52 -27.80 16.69
CA PRO A 371 -12.32 -26.99 16.72
C PRO A 371 -12.66 -25.52 17.06
N THR A 372 -11.78 -24.87 17.82
CA THR A 372 -11.91 -23.42 18.10
C THR A 372 -11.11 -22.63 17.07
N CYS A 373 -11.71 -21.65 16.39
CA CYS A 373 -10.96 -20.83 15.46
C CYS A 373 -9.95 -19.93 16.18
N THR A 374 -8.70 -19.94 15.75
CA THR A 374 -7.62 -19.10 16.28
C THR A 374 -7.23 -17.99 15.32
N LYS A 375 -7.49 -18.17 14.02
CA LYS A 375 -7.27 -17.16 13.00
C LYS A 375 -8.36 -17.25 11.95
N CYS A 376 -9.09 -16.16 11.75
CA CYS A 376 -10.03 -16.07 10.64
C CYS A 376 -9.30 -15.93 9.30
N LYS A 377 -9.95 -16.36 8.22
CA LYS A 377 -9.48 -16.09 6.85
C LYS A 377 -9.33 -14.58 6.63
N PRO A 378 -8.49 -14.16 5.66
CA PRO A 378 -8.45 -12.76 5.26
C PRO A 378 -9.88 -12.22 5.06
N ASN A 379 -10.15 -11.02 5.58
CA ASN A 379 -11.44 -10.32 5.48
C ASN A 379 -12.60 -10.88 6.32
N ARG A 380 -12.29 -11.69 7.34
CA ARG A 380 -13.23 -12.08 8.41
C ARG A 380 -12.77 -11.48 9.76
N LYS A 381 -13.70 -10.97 10.57
CA LYS A 381 -13.43 -10.44 11.92
C LYS A 381 -13.69 -11.54 12.96
N PRO A 382 -12.77 -11.80 13.90
CA PRO A 382 -13.04 -12.69 15.02
C PRO A 382 -14.09 -12.06 15.94
N VAL A 383 -15.09 -12.84 16.32
CA VAL A 383 -16.15 -12.45 17.26
C VAL A 383 -16.23 -13.52 18.35
N GLY A 384 -16.16 -13.08 19.61
CA GLY A 384 -16.18 -13.96 20.79
C GLY A 384 -15.20 -13.54 21.89
N THR A 385 -15.29 -14.22 23.03
CA THR A 385 -14.43 -14.01 24.22
C THR A 385 -13.25 -15.00 24.19
N GLU A 386 -12.03 -14.54 24.50
CA GLU A 386 -10.85 -15.40 24.65
C GLU A 386 -11.16 -16.60 25.57
N GLY A 387 -10.97 -17.82 25.06
CA GLY A 387 -11.25 -19.06 25.80
C GLY A 387 -12.59 -19.76 25.49
N THR A 388 -13.45 -19.17 24.65
CA THR A 388 -14.69 -19.79 24.10
C THR A 388 -14.70 -19.78 22.57
N GLN A 389 -15.64 -20.50 21.94
CA GLN A 389 -15.77 -20.68 20.49
C GLN A 389 -15.76 -19.33 19.76
N VAL A 390 -14.62 -18.97 19.14
CA VAL A 390 -14.48 -17.79 18.28
C VAL A 390 -15.17 -18.09 16.95
N THR A 391 -16.14 -17.26 16.57
CA THR A 391 -16.74 -17.26 15.23
C THR A 391 -16.03 -16.22 14.36
N CYS A 392 -16.03 -16.47 13.05
CA CYS A 392 -15.44 -15.58 12.06
C CYS A 392 -16.55 -14.89 11.29
N GLU A 393 -17.03 -13.76 11.82
CA GLU A 393 -18.02 -12.95 11.12
C GLU A 393 -17.39 -12.27 9.91
N GLU A 394 -18.22 -12.06 8.90
CA GLU A 394 -17.80 -11.39 7.68
C GLU A 394 -17.48 -9.93 7.96
N LYS A 395 -16.32 -9.45 7.47
CA LYS A 395 -16.07 -8.02 7.47
C LYS A 395 -16.85 -7.46 6.28
N THR A 396 -18.08 -7.04 6.52
CA THR A 396 -18.88 -6.32 5.53
C THR A 396 -18.23 -4.95 5.33
N CYS A 397 -17.85 -4.60 4.09
CA CYS A 397 -17.76 -3.17 3.75
C CYS A 397 -19.21 -2.62 3.80
N GLU A 398 -19.42 -1.31 3.97
CA GLU A 398 -20.77 -0.74 4.18
C GLU A 398 -21.75 -1.00 3.02
N ASP A 399 -21.25 -1.41 1.86
CA ASP A 399 -22.03 -1.93 0.74
C ASP A 399 -21.58 -3.34 0.33
N ASP A 400 -22.40 -4.34 0.64
CA ASP A 400 -22.18 -5.76 0.31
C ASP A 400 -22.12 -6.02 -1.20
N SER A 401 -22.68 -5.14 -2.03
CA SER A 401 -22.70 -5.26 -3.49
C SER A 401 -21.48 -4.64 -4.17
N ALA A 402 -20.83 -3.66 -3.52
CA ALA A 402 -19.68 -2.92 -4.04
C ALA A 402 -18.38 -3.74 -4.07
N CYS A 403 -18.22 -4.67 -3.13
CA CYS A 403 -17.03 -5.50 -2.97
C CYS A 403 -17.27 -6.97 -3.38
N GLY A 404 -18.33 -7.24 -4.15
CA GLY A 404 -18.63 -8.57 -4.68
C GLY A 404 -19.09 -9.59 -3.63
N GLY A 405 -19.61 -9.14 -2.49
CA GLY A 405 -20.17 -10.00 -1.43
C GLY A 405 -19.20 -10.97 -0.78
N THR A 406 -17.90 -10.92 -1.11
CA THR A 406 -16.90 -11.84 -0.56
C THR A 406 -15.54 -11.14 -0.45
N ALA A 407 -14.98 -11.17 0.76
CA ALA A 407 -13.56 -11.06 1.09
C ALA A 407 -12.63 -10.06 0.34
N GLY A 408 -12.97 -8.78 0.26
CA GLY A 408 -12.01 -7.71 -0.10
C GLY A 408 -11.35 -7.04 1.11
N ALA A 409 -10.16 -6.44 0.95
CA ALA A 409 -9.59 -5.56 1.99
C ALA A 409 -10.29 -4.20 1.91
N CYS A 410 -11.06 -3.79 2.93
CA CYS A 410 -11.69 -2.45 3.01
C CYS A 410 -10.69 -1.42 3.59
N GLY A 411 -9.64 -1.07 2.84
CA GLY A 411 -8.56 -0.17 3.27
C GLY A 411 -8.59 1.22 2.62
N ALA A 412 -9.43 1.43 1.60
CA ALA A 412 -9.64 2.73 0.98
C ALA A 412 -10.73 3.49 1.74
N ILE A 413 -10.52 4.79 2.00
CA ILE A 413 -11.51 5.65 2.65
C ILE A 413 -11.95 6.70 1.64
N VAL A 414 -13.25 6.79 1.34
CA VAL A 414 -13.84 7.91 0.59
C VAL A 414 -14.82 8.61 1.51
N ILE A 415 -14.77 9.93 1.53
CA ILE A 415 -15.65 10.74 2.36
C ILE A 415 -16.84 11.16 1.51
N GLY A 416 -18.04 10.75 1.90
CA GLY A 416 -19.28 11.05 1.18
C GLY A 416 -19.63 12.56 1.18
N ALA A 417 -20.60 12.93 0.34
CA ALA A 417 -21.10 14.30 0.22
C ALA A 417 -21.64 14.87 1.56
N SER A 418 -22.02 14.01 2.50
CA SER A 418 -22.48 14.33 3.86
C SER A 418 -21.35 14.49 4.89
N GLY A 419 -20.11 14.10 4.59
CA GLY A 419 -18.99 14.06 5.55
C GLY A 419 -18.83 12.72 6.26
N GLU A 420 -19.59 11.70 5.89
CA GLU A 420 -19.43 10.32 6.37
C GLU A 420 -18.17 9.67 5.76
N MET A 421 -17.38 8.97 6.58
CA MET A 421 -16.22 8.20 6.12
C MET A 421 -16.70 6.82 5.68
N THR A 422 -16.73 6.58 4.36
CA THR A 422 -17.11 5.30 3.77
C THR A 422 -15.86 4.49 3.39
N TYR A 423 -15.85 3.19 3.74
CA TYR A 423 -14.71 2.29 3.51
C TYR A 423 -14.91 1.46 2.24
N TYR A 424 -14.00 1.60 1.26
CA TYR A 424 -14.06 0.98 -0.06
C TYR A 424 -13.01 -0.11 -0.25
N CYS A 425 -13.21 -0.91 -1.30
CA CYS A 425 -12.31 -2.00 -1.67
C CYS A 425 -10.92 -1.50 -2.10
N SER A 426 -9.91 -1.78 -1.28
CA SER A 426 -8.48 -1.70 -1.64
C SER A 426 -7.97 -2.94 -2.36
N GLN A 427 -8.71 -4.05 -2.27
CA GLN A 427 -8.42 -5.31 -2.94
C GLN A 427 -9.69 -6.14 -3.08
N CYS A 428 -9.90 -6.79 -4.23
CA CYS A 428 -10.99 -7.72 -4.48
C CYS A 428 -10.63 -9.15 -4.10
N ALA A 429 -11.60 -9.93 -3.60
CA ALA A 429 -11.42 -11.35 -3.29
C ALA A 429 -11.14 -12.19 -4.54
N ASP A 430 -11.90 -11.92 -5.59
CA ASP A 430 -11.73 -12.60 -6.86
C ASP A 430 -10.51 -12.00 -7.57
N ASN A 431 -9.54 -12.84 -7.89
CA ASN A 431 -8.31 -12.46 -8.60
C ASN A 431 -8.60 -11.94 -10.03
N ASN A 432 -9.80 -12.17 -10.55
CA ASN A 432 -10.28 -11.71 -11.86
C ASN A 432 -11.11 -10.42 -11.79
N GLN A 433 -11.35 -9.90 -10.59
CA GLN A 433 -11.98 -8.60 -10.36
C GLN A 433 -10.95 -7.59 -9.85
N TYR A 434 -11.21 -6.31 -10.10
CA TYR A 434 -10.28 -5.25 -9.80
C TYR A 434 -10.98 -4.04 -9.18
N PRO A 435 -10.38 -3.41 -8.17
CA PRO A 435 -10.96 -2.25 -7.50
C PRO A 435 -10.84 -1.00 -8.38
N ILE A 436 -11.96 -0.57 -8.97
CA ILE A 436 -12.12 0.65 -9.76
C ILE A 436 -13.15 1.55 -9.08
N ASP A 437 -12.80 2.80 -8.80
CA ASP A 437 -13.64 3.74 -8.04
C ASP A 437 -14.12 3.17 -6.69
N GLY A 438 -13.29 2.32 -6.07
CA GLY A 438 -13.62 1.66 -4.81
C GLY A 438 -14.56 0.45 -4.93
N LEU A 439 -14.94 0.05 -6.15
CA LEU A 439 -15.80 -1.09 -6.44
C LEU A 439 -15.02 -2.22 -7.10
N CYS A 440 -15.34 -3.47 -6.75
CA CYS A 440 -14.80 -4.65 -7.44
C CYS A 440 -15.53 -4.88 -8.76
N VAL A 441 -14.84 -4.62 -9.86
CA VAL A 441 -15.39 -4.77 -11.21
C VAL A 441 -14.60 -5.81 -12.00
N ASP A 442 -15.27 -6.49 -12.92
CA ASP A 442 -14.62 -7.49 -13.77
C ASP A 442 -13.56 -6.87 -14.71
N ASN A 443 -12.69 -7.72 -15.24
CA ASN A 443 -11.63 -7.33 -16.18
C ASN A 443 -12.13 -6.49 -17.39
N SER A 444 -13.38 -6.66 -17.81
CA SER A 444 -13.99 -5.87 -18.90
C SER A 444 -14.23 -4.40 -18.54
N LYS A 445 -14.32 -4.08 -17.24
CA LYS A 445 -14.60 -2.75 -16.71
C LYS A 445 -13.38 -2.05 -16.12
N LYS A 446 -12.23 -2.73 -16.02
CA LYS A 446 -10.98 -2.12 -15.52
C LYS A 446 -10.40 -1.05 -16.45
N GLY A 447 -10.87 -0.96 -17.69
CA GLY A 447 -10.30 -0.08 -18.71
C GLY A 447 -8.84 -0.42 -18.99
N ASN A 448 -8.03 0.61 -19.23
CA ASN A 448 -6.58 0.46 -19.47
C ASN A 448 -5.76 0.37 -18.17
N ASN A 449 -6.40 0.29 -17.00
CA ASN A 449 -5.70 0.20 -15.72
C ASN A 449 -4.97 -1.15 -15.61
N GLN A 450 -3.73 -1.11 -15.13
CA GLN A 450 -2.93 -2.31 -14.91
C GLN A 450 -3.28 -2.89 -13.55
N CYS A 451 -4.13 -3.91 -13.58
CA CYS A 451 -4.59 -4.60 -12.38
C CYS A 451 -4.38 -6.12 -12.51
N SER A 452 -3.96 -6.75 -11.43
CA SER A 452 -3.62 -8.16 -11.30
C SER A 452 -3.89 -8.65 -9.88
N LYS A 453 -4.38 -9.89 -9.73
CA LYS A 453 -4.63 -10.55 -8.44
C LYS A 453 -5.45 -9.70 -7.45
N GLY A 454 -6.56 -9.13 -7.93
CA GLY A 454 -7.47 -8.37 -7.07
C GLY A 454 -7.03 -6.94 -6.75
N VAL A 455 -5.92 -6.43 -7.29
CA VAL A 455 -5.43 -5.06 -7.04
C VAL A 455 -4.99 -4.37 -8.33
N CYS A 456 -5.04 -3.05 -8.37
CA CYS A 456 -4.39 -2.23 -9.39
C CYS A 456 -2.98 -1.83 -8.95
N THR A 457 -2.02 -1.94 -9.85
CA THR A 457 -0.61 -1.59 -9.62
C THR A 457 -0.19 -0.36 -10.39
N GLN A 458 -0.86 -0.06 -11.50
CA GLN A 458 -0.75 1.21 -12.24
C GLN A 458 -2.10 1.60 -12.83
N CYS A 459 -2.32 2.91 -12.96
CA CYS A 459 -3.56 3.47 -13.46
C CYS A 459 -3.36 4.08 -14.85
N ALA A 460 -4.38 3.98 -15.71
CA ALA A 460 -4.43 4.63 -17.00
C ALA A 460 -4.71 6.13 -16.87
N ASP A 461 -4.51 6.87 -17.97
CA ASP A 461 -4.91 8.28 -18.02
C ASP A 461 -6.39 8.46 -17.67
N GLY A 462 -6.64 9.43 -16.80
CA GLY A 462 -7.96 9.65 -16.20
C GLY A 462 -8.19 8.93 -14.87
N TYR A 463 -7.21 8.20 -14.32
CA TYR A 463 -7.29 7.53 -13.01
C TYR A 463 -6.05 7.86 -12.14
N PHE A 464 -6.16 7.68 -10.81
CA PHE A 464 -5.06 7.72 -9.85
C PHE A 464 -5.06 6.46 -8.97
N LEU A 465 -3.88 6.03 -8.57
CA LEU A 465 -3.71 4.83 -7.75
C LEU A 465 -3.88 5.21 -6.27
N TYR A 466 -4.79 4.54 -5.56
CA TYR A 466 -5.03 4.76 -4.15
C TYR A 466 -5.25 3.43 -3.42
N MET A 467 -4.34 3.13 -2.49
CA MET A 467 -4.41 1.93 -1.63
C MET A 467 -4.71 0.64 -2.41
N GLY A 468 -4.13 0.44 -3.59
CA GLY A 468 -4.34 -0.78 -4.39
C GLY A 468 -5.55 -0.78 -5.34
N GLY A 469 -6.30 0.33 -5.44
CA GLY A 469 -7.36 0.53 -6.43
C GLY A 469 -7.12 1.71 -7.37
N ALA A 470 -7.78 1.70 -8.53
CA ALA A 470 -7.74 2.79 -9.51
C ALA A 470 -8.99 3.66 -9.36
N ALA A 471 -8.82 4.90 -8.90
CA ALA A 471 -9.90 5.86 -8.76
C ALA A 471 -9.88 6.84 -9.93
N THR A 472 -11.02 7.07 -10.57
CA THR A 472 -11.16 8.07 -11.62
C THR A 472 -10.75 9.45 -11.09
N LYS A 473 -9.98 10.16 -11.90
CA LYS A 473 -9.70 11.58 -11.73
C LYS A 473 -10.97 12.43 -11.82
N SER A 474 -12.17 11.89 -12.08
CA SER A 474 -13.44 12.62 -11.88
C SER A 474 -13.89 12.69 -10.42
N ILE A 475 -13.44 11.77 -9.55
CA ILE A 475 -13.56 11.90 -8.08
C ILE A 475 -12.62 13.02 -7.57
N GLN A 476 -11.68 13.46 -8.42
CA GLN A 476 -10.93 14.70 -8.29
C GLN A 476 -10.94 15.50 -9.60
N SER A 477 -12.14 15.87 -10.06
CA SER A 477 -12.36 16.45 -11.40
C SER A 477 -11.45 17.64 -11.76
N PRO A 478 -11.16 17.85 -13.06
CA PRO A 478 -10.10 18.68 -13.58
C PRO A 478 -10.45 20.18 -13.53
N ALA A 479 -9.41 21.01 -13.43
CA ALA A 479 -9.39 22.40 -13.88
C ALA A 479 -10.55 23.34 -13.43
N THR A 480 -11.09 23.17 -12.22
CA THR A 480 -11.97 24.16 -11.56
C THR A 480 -11.30 24.70 -10.30
N SER A 481 -11.79 25.82 -9.77
CA SER A 481 -11.27 26.51 -8.58
C SER A 481 -11.03 25.59 -7.37
N CYS A 482 -11.79 24.49 -7.27
CA CYS A 482 -11.61 23.40 -6.29
C CYS A 482 -10.24 22.70 -6.37
N ALA A 483 -9.61 22.59 -7.55
CA ALA A 483 -8.30 21.96 -7.74
C ALA A 483 -7.12 22.82 -7.25
N LYS A 484 -7.27 24.16 -7.20
CA LYS A 484 -6.23 25.06 -6.65
C LYS A 484 -6.13 24.97 -5.12
N LEU A 485 -7.21 24.60 -4.44
CA LEU A 485 -7.35 24.69 -2.98
C LEU A 485 -7.01 23.38 -2.23
N LEU A 486 -7.06 22.24 -2.92
CA LEU A 486 -6.59 20.94 -2.40
C LEU A 486 -5.09 20.95 -2.05
N LYS A 487 -4.26 21.81 -2.65
CA LYS A 487 -2.83 21.92 -2.32
C LYS A 487 -2.56 22.35 -0.88
N VAL A 488 -3.50 23.02 -0.20
CA VAL A 488 -3.32 23.45 1.21
C VAL A 488 -3.51 22.30 2.20
N ALA A 489 -4.38 21.32 1.87
CA ALA A 489 -4.63 20.17 2.73
C ALA A 489 -3.59 19.05 2.58
N TYR A 490 -3.00 18.90 1.39
CA TYR A 490 -2.01 17.87 1.06
C TYR A 490 -0.54 18.32 1.21
N ALA A 491 -0.29 19.54 1.70
CA ALA A 491 1.06 20.04 2.00
C ALA A 491 1.61 19.54 3.36
N ARG A 492 1.00 18.51 3.96
CA ARG A 492 1.50 17.79 5.13
C ARG A 492 2.12 16.47 4.74
#